data_AF-A0A2K5PEQ7-F1
#
_entry.id   AF-A0A2K5PEQ7-F1
#
_cell.length_a   1.000
_cell.length_b   1.000
_cell.length_c   1.000
_cell.angle_alpha   90.00
_cell.angle_beta   90.00
_cell.angle_gamma   90.00
#
_symmetry.space_group_name_H-M   'P 1'
#
loop_
_entity.id
_entity.type
_entity.pdbx_description
1 polymer ?
#
loop_
_entity_poly.entity_id
_entity_poly.type
_entity_poly.pdbx_seq_one_letter_code
_entity_poly.pdbx_strand_id
1 'polypeptide(L)'
;MKRRHHRGNVISFVTNGGKTTLAKNLQKHLPNCSIICQDDFFKPQSEIETDKNGFLQYDVLEALNMEKMMSAISSWKENARCSVVSTDRESAEEIPILIIEGFLLFNYKPLDSIWNRSYFLTIPYEECKRRRSTRVYEPPDSPGYFDGHVWPMYLKHRQEMQDITWEVVYLDGTKSKEDLFLQVYEDLIQQLAKQQCLQVTA
;
A
#
# COMPACT_ATOMS: atom_id res chain seq x y z
N MET A 1 19.18 23.94 6.90
CA MET A 1 18.07 23.35 7.68
C MET A 1 18.12 21.83 7.48
N LYS A 2 18.74 21.08 8.41
CA LYS A 2 18.94 19.62 8.24
C LYS A 2 17.57 18.92 8.35
N ARG A 3 17.13 18.24 7.29
CA ARG A 3 15.93 17.38 7.32
C ARG A 3 16.19 16.24 8.31
N ARG A 4 15.55 16.27 9.48
CA ARG A 4 15.52 15.14 10.41
C ARG A 4 15.01 13.92 9.66
N HIS A 5 15.88 12.94 9.44
CA HIS A 5 15.52 11.67 8.81
C HIS A 5 14.43 10.99 9.65
N HIS A 6 13.32 10.64 9.01
CA HIS A 6 12.27 9.86 9.64
C HIS A 6 12.81 8.45 9.86
N ARG A 7 12.90 8.00 11.12
CA ARG A 7 13.52 6.70 11.50
C ARG A 7 12.64 5.46 11.22
N GLY A 8 11.49 5.61 10.56
CA GLY A 8 10.62 4.49 10.20
C GLY A 8 10.59 4.30 8.68
N ASN A 9 10.67 3.06 8.23
CA ASN A 9 10.57 2.73 6.80
C ASN A 9 9.12 2.45 6.44
N VAL A 10 8.57 3.28 5.55
CA VAL A 10 7.22 3.10 5.01
C VAL A 10 7.32 2.49 3.62
N ILE A 11 6.78 1.28 3.49
CA ILE A 11 6.71 0.49 2.26
C ILE A 11 5.27 0.52 1.78
N SER A 12 5.07 0.73 0.48
CA SER A 12 3.74 0.70 -0.12
C SER A 12 3.54 -0.48 -1.06
N PHE A 13 2.36 -1.09 -0.99
CA PHE A 13 1.85 -2.02 -2.01
C PHE A 13 0.56 -1.47 -2.62
N VAL A 14 0.58 -1.26 -3.93
CA VAL A 14 -0.61 -0.90 -4.71
C VAL A 14 -0.94 -1.98 -5.74
N THR A 15 -2.21 -2.41 -5.81
CA THR A 15 -2.68 -3.45 -6.76
C THR A 15 -4.20 -3.62 -6.80
N ASN A 16 -4.65 -4.43 -7.78
CA ASN A 16 -5.97 -5.06 -7.90
C ASN A 16 -5.97 -6.61 -7.69
N GLY A 17 -4.89 -7.24 -7.21
CA GLY A 17 -4.92 -8.65 -6.77
C GLY A 17 -3.65 -9.15 -6.06
N GLY A 18 -3.78 -9.65 -4.81
CA GLY A 18 -2.68 -10.28 -4.05
C GLY A 18 -1.95 -9.41 -3.01
N LYS A 19 -2.28 -8.12 -2.96
CA LYS A 19 -1.79 -7.07 -2.03
C LYS A 19 -1.63 -7.54 -0.58
N THR A 20 -2.75 -7.86 0.05
CA THR A 20 -2.83 -8.22 1.47
C THR A 20 -2.09 -9.52 1.75
N THR A 21 -2.09 -10.46 0.80
CA THR A 21 -1.33 -11.72 0.94
C THR A 21 0.17 -11.46 0.94
N LEU A 22 0.67 -10.66 0.00
CA LEU A 22 2.08 -10.30 -0.08
C LEU A 22 2.52 -9.51 1.16
N ALA A 23 1.75 -8.50 1.57
CA ALA A 23 2.01 -7.70 2.78
C ALA A 23 2.09 -8.59 4.04
N LYS A 24 1.12 -9.49 4.24
CA LYS A 24 1.12 -10.44 5.37
C LYS A 24 2.29 -11.43 5.29
N ASN A 25 2.70 -11.84 4.09
CA ASN A 25 3.84 -12.74 3.96
C ASN A 25 5.17 -12.03 4.31
N LEU A 26 5.34 -10.79 3.87
CA LEU A 26 6.50 -9.96 4.23
C LEU A 26 6.55 -9.67 5.73
N GLN A 27 5.42 -9.32 6.35
CA GLN A 27 5.36 -9.07 7.80
C GLN A 27 5.86 -10.26 8.63
N LYS A 28 5.62 -11.50 8.19
CA LYS A 28 6.12 -12.70 8.89
C LYS A 28 7.65 -12.84 8.86
N HIS A 29 8.31 -12.22 7.89
CA HIS A 29 9.75 -12.37 7.64
C HIS A 29 10.53 -11.08 7.91
N LEU A 30 9.85 -10.02 8.34
CA LEU A 30 10.45 -8.72 8.67
C LEU A 30 10.27 -8.44 10.17
N PRO A 31 11.35 -8.13 10.91
CA PRO A 31 11.23 -7.74 12.31
C PRO A 31 10.51 -6.39 12.43
N ASN A 32 9.83 -6.17 13.55
CA ASN A 32 9.16 -4.91 13.89
C ASN A 32 8.27 -4.34 12.75
N CYS A 33 7.53 -5.21 12.06
CA CYS A 33 6.72 -4.86 10.89
C CYS A 33 5.22 -4.76 11.22
N SER A 34 4.62 -3.62 10.91
CA SER A 34 3.18 -3.37 11.00
C SER A 34 2.54 -3.28 9.61
N ILE A 35 1.23 -3.55 9.50
CA ILE A 35 0.46 -3.38 8.26
C ILE A 35 -0.72 -2.44 8.51
N ILE A 36 -0.94 -1.50 7.59
CA ILE A 36 -2.19 -0.73 7.46
C ILE A 36 -2.84 -1.09 6.12
N CYS A 37 -4.08 -1.56 6.15
CA CYS A 37 -4.86 -1.91 4.97
C CYS A 37 -5.83 -0.77 4.61
N GLN A 38 -5.77 -0.26 3.38
CA GLN A 38 -6.65 0.82 2.92
C GLN A 38 -8.14 0.40 2.93
N ASP A 39 -8.43 -0.88 2.71
CA ASP A 39 -9.81 -1.41 2.72
C ASP A 39 -10.48 -1.22 4.10
N ASP A 40 -9.71 -1.09 5.20
CA ASP A 40 -10.25 -0.83 6.55
C ASP A 40 -10.80 0.61 6.72
N PHE A 41 -10.59 1.47 5.73
CA PHE A 41 -10.97 2.89 5.77
C PHE A 41 -12.09 3.24 4.79
N PHE A 42 -12.81 2.26 4.23
CA PHE A 42 -14.03 2.55 3.48
C PHE A 42 -15.07 3.26 4.36
N LYS A 43 -15.76 4.24 3.76
CA LYS A 43 -16.94 4.87 4.36
C LYS A 43 -18.11 3.88 4.40
N PRO A 44 -19.09 4.09 5.28
CA PRO A 44 -20.31 3.29 5.26
C PRO A 44 -21.04 3.46 3.93
N GLN A 45 -21.71 2.41 3.46
CA GLN A 45 -22.42 2.40 2.16
C GLN A 45 -23.38 3.58 1.99
N SER A 46 -23.99 4.09 3.07
CA SER A 46 -24.88 5.26 3.03
C SER A 46 -24.21 6.55 2.56
N GLU A 47 -22.89 6.64 2.62
CA GLU A 47 -22.08 7.78 2.16
C GLU A 47 -21.45 7.53 0.77
N ILE A 48 -21.69 6.35 0.18
CA ILE A 48 -21.14 6.00 -1.13
C ILE A 48 -22.10 6.47 -2.22
N GLU A 49 -21.62 7.38 -3.07
CA GLU A 49 -22.40 7.88 -4.19
C GLU A 49 -22.65 6.79 -5.25
N THR A 50 -23.72 6.98 -6.02
CA THR A 50 -24.06 6.11 -7.15
C THR A 50 -24.03 6.95 -8.43
N ASP A 51 -23.41 6.42 -9.49
CA ASP A 51 -23.38 7.13 -10.77
C ASP A 51 -24.72 7.04 -11.52
N LYS A 52 -24.78 7.70 -12.69
CA LYS A 52 -25.94 7.69 -13.58
C LYS A 52 -26.35 6.30 -14.09
N ASN A 53 -25.45 5.31 -14.02
CA ASN A 53 -25.69 3.94 -14.46
C ASN A 53 -26.09 3.02 -13.29
N GLY A 54 -26.16 3.55 -12.06
CA GLY A 54 -26.49 2.75 -10.88
C GLY A 54 -25.29 2.07 -10.22
N PHE A 55 -24.05 2.43 -10.57
CA PHE A 55 -22.85 1.85 -9.97
C PHE A 55 -22.40 2.63 -8.72
N LEU A 56 -22.23 1.92 -7.61
CA LEU A 56 -21.65 2.47 -6.38
C LEU A 56 -20.20 2.88 -6.63
N GLN A 57 -19.82 4.08 -6.22
CA GLN A 57 -18.50 4.65 -6.49
C GLN A 57 -17.48 4.21 -5.43
N TYR A 58 -17.15 2.92 -5.33
CA TYR A 58 -16.16 2.44 -4.34
C TYR A 58 -14.70 2.67 -4.79
N ASP A 59 -14.41 2.54 -6.08
CA ASP A 59 -13.04 2.66 -6.60
C ASP A 59 -12.54 4.12 -6.76
N VAL A 60 -12.94 5.05 -5.88
CA VAL A 60 -12.51 6.47 -5.85
C VAL A 60 -12.03 6.88 -4.44
N LEU A 61 -11.23 7.95 -4.33
CA LEU A 61 -10.73 8.43 -3.03
C LEU A 61 -11.85 8.91 -2.11
N GLU A 62 -12.93 9.44 -2.67
CA GLU A 62 -14.10 9.95 -1.96
C GLU A 62 -14.84 8.85 -1.19
N ALA A 63 -14.69 7.58 -1.57
CA ALA A 63 -15.25 6.42 -0.88
C ALA A 63 -14.48 6.05 0.40
N LEU A 64 -13.30 6.64 0.61
CA LEU A 64 -12.39 6.31 1.71
C LEU A 64 -12.32 7.46 2.71
N ASN A 65 -12.23 7.13 3.98
CA ASN A 65 -11.86 8.07 5.04
C ASN A 65 -10.33 8.18 5.13
N MET A 66 -9.75 8.88 4.16
CA MET A 66 -8.28 9.06 4.06
C MET A 66 -7.71 9.87 5.22
N GLU A 67 -8.49 10.73 5.87
CA GLU A 67 -8.08 11.44 7.09
C GLU A 67 -7.86 10.48 8.26
N LYS A 68 -8.80 9.54 8.48
CA LYS A 68 -8.65 8.47 9.48
C LYS A 68 -7.44 7.58 9.18
N MET A 69 -7.19 7.29 7.90
CA MET A 69 -5.99 6.56 7.48
C MET A 69 -4.70 7.33 7.80
N MET A 70 -4.65 8.64 7.52
CA MET A 70 -3.52 9.50 7.87
C MET A 70 -3.29 9.58 9.38
N SER A 71 -4.37 9.57 10.18
CA SER A 71 -4.30 9.51 11.64
C SER A 71 -3.64 8.20 12.10
N ALA A 72 -4.07 7.05 11.56
CA ALA A 72 -3.48 5.75 11.88
C ALA A 72 -1.98 5.68 11.52
N ILE A 73 -1.58 6.22 10.36
CA ILE A 73 -0.18 6.32 9.95
C ILE A 73 0.61 7.20 10.93
N SER A 74 0.04 8.32 11.37
CA SER A 74 0.68 9.25 12.30
C SER A 74 0.87 8.62 13.69
N SER A 75 -0.16 7.95 14.21
CA SER A 75 -0.06 7.19 15.48
C SER A 75 1.00 6.10 15.40
N TRP A 76 1.11 5.37 14.28
CA TRP A 76 2.19 4.42 14.08
C TRP A 76 3.57 5.09 14.12
N LYS A 77 3.74 6.22 13.42
CA LYS A 77 5.00 6.98 13.41
C LYS A 77 5.42 7.46 14.81
N GLU A 78 4.47 7.86 15.64
CA GLU A 78 4.72 8.25 17.03
C GLU A 78 5.17 7.06 17.88
N ASN A 79 4.47 5.93 17.80
CA ASN A 79 4.82 4.71 18.54
C ASN A 79 6.20 4.17 18.13
N ALA A 80 6.51 4.18 16.82
CA ALA A 80 7.80 3.80 16.29
C ALA A 80 8.95 4.63 16.88
N ARG A 81 8.75 5.93 17.11
CA ARG A 81 9.76 6.80 17.74
C ARG A 81 9.98 6.47 19.21
N CYS A 82 8.92 6.19 19.96
CA CYS A 82 9.01 5.88 21.39
C CYS A 82 9.70 4.53 21.64
N SER A 83 9.46 3.52 20.79
CA SER A 83 10.06 2.18 20.92
C SER A 83 11.60 2.16 20.86
N VAL A 84 12.20 3.15 20.19
CA VAL A 84 13.66 3.24 20.01
C VAL A 84 14.36 3.99 21.17
N VAL A 85 13.62 4.76 21.97
CA VAL A 85 14.21 5.61 23.05
C VAL A 85 14.34 4.85 24.38
N SER A 86 13.64 3.72 24.55
CA SER A 86 13.51 3.03 25.84
C SER A 86 14.48 1.88 26.09
N THR A 87 15.39 1.55 25.18
CA THR A 87 16.35 0.44 25.37
C THR A 87 17.76 0.96 25.66
N ASP A 88 18.13 0.93 26.94
CA ASP A 88 19.53 0.89 27.36
C ASP A 88 20.19 -0.40 26.83
N ARG A 89 21.28 -0.23 26.08
CA ARG A 89 22.36 -1.21 25.76
C ARG A 89 22.06 -2.34 24.75
N GLU A 90 22.85 -2.30 23.66
CA GLU A 90 23.44 -3.44 22.92
C GLU A 90 22.56 -4.41 22.10
N SER A 91 21.24 -4.21 21.97
CA SER A 91 20.49 -4.87 20.88
C SER A 91 20.62 -4.06 19.59
N ALA A 92 20.90 -4.75 18.47
CA ALA A 92 20.92 -4.11 17.15
C ALA A 92 19.63 -3.30 16.95
N GLU A 93 19.75 -2.00 16.63
CA GLU A 93 18.60 -1.10 16.44
C GLU A 93 17.67 -1.67 15.36
N GLU A 94 16.58 -2.34 15.78
CA GLU A 94 15.57 -2.85 14.85
C GLU A 94 14.72 -1.69 14.34
N ILE A 95 15.03 -1.24 13.12
CA ILE A 95 14.32 -0.18 12.43
C ILE A 95 12.83 -0.58 12.27
N PRO A 96 11.87 0.17 12.82
CA PRO A 96 10.45 -0.11 12.64
C PRO A 96 10.03 -0.02 11.17
N ILE A 97 9.26 -1.00 10.70
CA ILE A 97 8.76 -1.09 9.33
C ILE A 97 7.24 -0.96 9.33
N LEU A 98 6.72 -0.09 8.47
CA LEU A 98 5.30 0.01 8.16
C LEU A 98 5.08 -0.40 6.72
N ILE A 99 4.23 -1.40 6.52
CA ILE A 99 3.67 -1.72 5.22
C ILE A 99 2.29 -1.06 5.12
N ILE A 100 2.08 -0.24 4.11
CA ILE A 100 0.77 0.31 3.76
C ILE A 100 0.34 -0.36 2.46
N GLU A 101 -0.81 -1.02 2.48
CA GLU A 101 -1.33 -1.71 1.30
C GLU A 101 -2.73 -1.20 0.96
N GLY A 102 -2.96 -0.88 -0.31
CA GLY A 102 -4.21 -0.29 -0.79
C GLY A 102 -4.22 -0.12 -2.30
N PHE A 103 -5.38 0.09 -2.91
CA PHE A 103 -5.48 0.19 -4.38
C PHE A 103 -5.35 1.64 -4.91
N LEU A 104 -5.48 2.67 -4.05
CA LEU A 104 -5.42 4.10 -4.42
C LEU A 104 -4.31 4.90 -3.70
N LEU A 105 -3.34 4.24 -3.08
CA LEU A 105 -2.36 4.94 -2.23
C LEU A 105 -1.55 6.00 -2.99
N PHE A 106 -1.20 5.73 -4.25
CA PHE A 106 -0.32 6.59 -5.03
C PHE A 106 -1.04 7.76 -5.72
N ASN A 107 -2.37 7.80 -5.64
CA ASN A 107 -3.18 8.88 -6.16
C ASN A 107 -3.48 9.95 -5.09
N TYR A 108 -3.14 9.67 -3.83
CA TYR A 108 -3.43 10.55 -2.71
C TYR A 108 -2.22 11.41 -2.32
N LYS A 109 -2.23 12.66 -2.81
CA LYS A 109 -1.12 13.63 -2.69
C LYS A 109 -0.50 13.81 -1.30
N PRO A 110 -1.28 13.79 -0.20
CA PRO A 110 -0.69 13.88 1.15
C PRO A 110 0.28 12.75 1.51
N LEU A 111 0.27 11.63 0.78
CA LEU A 111 1.20 10.51 0.97
C LEU A 111 2.44 10.55 0.07
N ASP A 112 2.52 11.43 -0.94
CA ASP A 112 3.58 11.43 -1.97
C ASP A 112 5.00 11.38 -1.39
N SER A 113 5.23 12.06 -0.26
CA SER A 113 6.56 12.16 0.35
C SER A 113 6.85 11.13 1.44
N ILE A 114 5.95 10.19 1.74
CA ILE A 114 6.14 9.27 2.86
C ILE A 114 6.84 7.96 2.47
N TRP A 115 6.91 7.64 1.18
CA TRP A 115 7.34 6.34 0.70
C TRP A 115 8.86 6.18 0.67
N ASN A 116 9.37 5.14 1.33
CA ASN A 116 10.77 4.70 1.20
C ASN A 116 10.94 3.73 0.03
N ARG A 117 9.95 2.86 -0.20
CA ARG A 117 9.89 1.94 -1.34
C ARG A 117 8.44 1.71 -1.75
N SER A 118 8.20 1.67 -3.05
CA SER A 118 6.86 1.58 -3.64
C SER A 118 6.80 0.43 -4.63
N TYR A 119 5.84 -0.47 -4.44
CA TYR A 119 5.58 -1.58 -5.34
C TYR A 119 4.17 -1.46 -5.92
N PHE A 120 4.04 -1.72 -7.22
CA PHE A 120 2.75 -1.73 -7.92
C PHE A 120 2.57 -3.05 -8.65
N LEU A 121 1.65 -3.92 -8.21
CA LEU A 121 1.37 -5.17 -8.90
C LEU A 121 0.34 -4.93 -10.02
N THR A 122 0.73 -5.27 -11.25
CA THR A 122 -0.09 -5.23 -12.45
C THR A 122 -0.65 -6.60 -12.79
N ILE A 123 -1.92 -6.67 -13.16
CA ILE A 123 -2.58 -7.88 -13.66
C ILE A 123 -3.34 -7.51 -14.93
N PRO A 124 -3.24 -8.28 -16.02
CA PRO A 124 -4.04 -8.04 -17.23
C PRO A 124 -5.55 -8.07 -16.94
N TYR A 125 -6.33 -7.33 -17.73
CA TYR A 125 -7.79 -7.20 -17.60
C TYR A 125 -8.49 -8.54 -17.37
N GLU A 126 -8.25 -9.53 -18.24
CA GLU A 126 -8.94 -10.83 -18.18
C GLU A 126 -8.68 -11.57 -16.87
N GLU A 127 -7.42 -11.60 -16.43
CA GLU A 127 -7.06 -12.27 -15.18
C GLU A 127 -7.58 -11.49 -13.96
N CYS A 128 -7.59 -10.16 -14.02
CA CYS A 128 -8.15 -9.32 -12.96
C CYS A 128 -9.66 -9.56 -12.82
N LYS A 129 -10.40 -9.57 -13.94
CA LYS A 129 -11.82 -9.85 -14.00
C LYS A 129 -12.14 -11.22 -13.45
N ARG A 130 -11.40 -12.25 -13.91
CA ARG A 130 -11.54 -13.64 -13.44
C ARG A 130 -11.28 -13.79 -11.94
N ARG A 131 -10.25 -13.12 -11.40
CA ARG A 131 -9.98 -13.14 -9.95
C ARG A 131 -11.08 -12.41 -9.17
N ARG A 132 -11.51 -11.25 -9.63
CA ARG A 132 -12.54 -10.44 -8.97
C ARG A 132 -13.87 -11.19 -8.89
N SER A 133 -14.27 -11.88 -9.96
CA SER A 133 -15.51 -12.67 -9.98
C SER A 133 -15.53 -13.85 -8.99
N THR A 134 -14.37 -14.25 -8.46
CA THR A 134 -14.29 -15.30 -7.43
C THR A 134 -14.33 -14.76 -5.99
N ARG A 135 -14.25 -13.44 -5.81
CA ARG A 135 -14.30 -12.79 -4.50
C ARG A 135 -15.71 -12.30 -4.23
N VAL A 136 -16.17 -12.48 -3.00
CA VAL A 136 -17.43 -11.90 -2.51
C VAL A 136 -17.10 -10.60 -1.80
N TYR A 137 -17.70 -9.51 -2.28
CA TYR A 137 -17.64 -8.18 -1.67
C TYR A 137 -18.94 -7.92 -0.88
N GLU A 138 -18.88 -6.98 0.04
CA GLU A 138 -20.05 -6.47 0.78
C GLU A 138 -20.12 -4.95 0.56
N PRO A 139 -21.11 -4.44 -0.20
CA PRO A 139 -22.11 -5.20 -0.95
C PRO A 139 -21.48 -5.97 -2.14
N PRO A 140 -22.14 -7.02 -2.65
CA PRO A 140 -21.67 -7.76 -3.82
C PRO A 140 -21.57 -6.88 -5.07
N ASP A 141 -20.59 -7.17 -5.93
CA ASP A 141 -20.46 -6.53 -7.25
C ASP A 141 -21.76 -6.71 -8.05
N SER A 142 -22.35 -5.62 -8.55
CA SER A 142 -23.55 -5.68 -9.40
C SER A 142 -23.22 -6.18 -10.83
N PRO A 143 -24.20 -6.65 -11.61
CA PRO A 143 -23.96 -7.06 -13.00
C PRO A 143 -23.30 -5.94 -13.82
N GLY A 144 -22.18 -6.25 -14.46
CA GLY A 144 -21.41 -5.28 -15.26
C GLY A 144 -20.51 -4.33 -14.45
N TYR A 145 -20.49 -4.42 -13.12
CA TYR A 145 -19.73 -3.50 -12.27
C TYR A 145 -18.23 -3.47 -12.57
N PHE A 146 -17.63 -4.62 -12.90
CA PHE A 146 -16.21 -4.68 -13.24
C PHE A 146 -15.88 -3.83 -14.48
N ASP A 147 -16.68 -3.98 -15.53
CA ASP A 147 -16.46 -3.32 -16.82
C ASP A 147 -16.91 -1.87 -16.80
N GLY A 148 -17.98 -1.59 -16.06
CA GLY A 148 -18.61 -0.27 -15.98
C GLY A 148 -17.99 0.67 -14.96
N HIS A 149 -17.33 0.15 -13.92
CA HIS A 149 -16.78 0.97 -12.84
C HIS A 149 -15.33 0.61 -12.50
N VAL A 150 -15.08 -0.62 -12.07
CA VAL A 150 -13.79 -1.03 -11.49
C VAL A 150 -12.62 -0.83 -12.45
N TRP A 151 -12.72 -1.37 -13.66
CA TRP A 151 -11.64 -1.32 -14.64
C TRP A 151 -11.44 0.10 -15.22
N PRO A 152 -12.50 0.84 -15.60
CA PRO A 152 -12.36 2.25 -15.95
C PRO A 152 -11.67 3.09 -14.87
N MET A 153 -12.04 2.90 -13.60
CA MET A 153 -11.41 3.60 -12.49
C MET A 153 -9.95 3.20 -12.33
N TYR A 154 -9.62 1.91 -12.40
CA TYR A 154 -8.22 1.47 -12.42
C TYR A 154 -7.38 2.14 -13.52
N LEU A 155 -7.92 2.23 -14.75
CA LEU A 155 -7.23 2.89 -15.86
C LEU A 155 -7.03 4.39 -15.62
N LYS A 156 -8.06 5.07 -15.08
CA LYS A 156 -7.96 6.48 -14.67
C LYS A 156 -6.83 6.67 -13.64
N HIS A 157 -6.80 5.85 -12.60
CA HIS A 157 -5.78 5.93 -11.55
C HIS A 157 -4.38 5.64 -12.10
N ARG A 158 -4.25 4.68 -13.00
CA ARG A 158 -3.00 4.37 -13.71
C ARG A 158 -2.51 5.54 -14.56
N GLN A 159 -3.41 6.29 -15.16
CA GLN A 159 -3.06 7.49 -15.91
C GLN A 159 -2.58 8.60 -14.98
N GLU A 160 -3.27 8.86 -13.87
CA GLU A 160 -2.86 9.84 -12.85
C GLU A 160 -1.49 9.50 -12.23
N MET A 161 -1.16 8.21 -12.14
CA MET A 161 0.16 7.75 -11.67
C MET A 161 1.33 8.09 -12.61
N GLN A 162 1.08 8.49 -13.86
CA GLN A 162 2.15 8.84 -14.80
C GLN A 162 2.92 10.09 -14.35
N ASP A 163 2.29 10.95 -13.55
CA ASP A 163 2.87 12.19 -13.03
C ASP A 163 3.56 12.02 -11.66
N ILE A 164 3.79 10.77 -11.23
CA ILE A 164 4.46 10.47 -9.96
C ILE A 164 5.95 10.84 -10.05
N THR A 165 6.46 11.44 -8.97
CA THR A 165 7.84 11.96 -8.88
C THR A 165 8.80 11.03 -8.14
N TRP A 166 8.33 9.89 -7.63
CA TRP A 166 9.16 8.89 -6.95
C TRP A 166 9.20 7.56 -7.70
N GLU A 167 10.19 6.73 -7.39
CA GLU A 167 10.37 5.44 -8.05
C GLU A 167 9.31 4.42 -7.62
N VAL A 168 8.67 3.77 -8.59
CA VAL A 168 7.72 2.67 -8.37
C VAL A 168 8.20 1.42 -9.09
N VAL A 169 8.34 0.33 -8.34
CA VAL A 169 8.68 -0.99 -8.90
C VAL A 169 7.40 -1.68 -9.34
N TYR A 170 7.28 -1.93 -10.65
CA TYR A 170 6.15 -2.65 -11.21
C TYR A 170 6.38 -4.16 -11.13
N LEU A 171 5.39 -4.87 -10.58
CA LEU A 171 5.43 -6.31 -10.36
C LEU A 171 4.39 -7.01 -11.21
N ASP A 172 4.74 -8.14 -11.79
CA ASP A 172 3.79 -9.00 -12.49
C ASP A 172 2.96 -9.79 -11.47
N GLY A 173 1.71 -9.36 -11.24
CA GLY A 173 0.77 -9.99 -10.32
C GLY A 173 0.22 -11.35 -10.80
N THR A 174 0.60 -11.82 -11.99
CA THR A 174 0.26 -13.17 -12.47
C THR A 174 1.22 -14.25 -11.95
N LYS A 175 2.40 -13.86 -11.47
CA LYS A 175 3.37 -14.76 -10.81
C LYS A 175 2.80 -15.44 -9.57
N SER A 176 3.47 -16.51 -9.14
CA SER A 176 3.12 -17.21 -7.91
C SER A 176 3.32 -16.32 -6.68
N LYS A 177 2.64 -16.68 -5.57
CA LYS A 177 2.78 -15.96 -4.29
C LYS A 177 4.21 -15.99 -3.77
N GLU A 178 4.93 -17.09 -4.01
CA GLU A 178 6.29 -17.29 -3.55
C GLU A 178 7.28 -16.48 -4.40
N ASP A 179 7.14 -16.50 -5.73
CA ASP A 179 7.98 -15.68 -6.61
C ASP A 179 7.83 -14.18 -6.32
N LEU A 180 6.60 -13.71 -6.13
CA LEU A 180 6.33 -12.32 -5.76
C LEU A 180 6.94 -11.97 -4.41
N PHE A 181 6.83 -12.88 -3.43
CA PHE A 181 7.43 -12.70 -2.12
C PHE A 181 8.94 -12.60 -2.22
N LEU A 182 9.62 -13.55 -2.86
CA LEU A 182 11.08 -13.58 -3.00
C LEU A 182 11.57 -12.33 -3.72
N GLN A 183 10.96 -11.97 -4.85
CA GLN A 183 11.32 -10.80 -5.63
C GLN A 183 11.25 -9.50 -4.79
N VAL A 184 10.18 -9.34 -4.01
CA VAL A 184 9.97 -8.13 -3.19
C VAL A 184 10.83 -8.15 -1.93
N TYR A 185 10.96 -9.31 -1.30
CA TYR A 185 11.77 -9.49 -0.12
C TYR A 185 13.22 -9.13 -0.46
N GLU A 186 13.82 -9.74 -1.48
CA GLU A 186 15.20 -9.48 -1.89
C GLU A 186 15.48 -8.00 -2.19
N ASP A 187 14.62 -7.34 -2.96
CA ASP A 187 14.76 -5.89 -3.21
C ASP A 187 14.69 -5.12 -1.89
N LEU A 188 13.72 -5.42 -1.04
CA LEU A 188 13.54 -4.72 0.23
C LEU A 188 14.76 -4.83 1.14
N ILE A 189 15.38 -6.01 1.27
CA ILE A 189 16.53 -6.19 2.18
C ILE A 189 17.72 -5.37 1.66
N GLN A 190 17.89 -5.30 0.35
CA GLN A 190 18.92 -4.46 -0.28
C GLN A 190 18.66 -2.97 -0.03
N GLN A 191 17.40 -2.52 -0.13
CA GLN A 191 17.05 -1.12 0.16
C GLN A 191 17.26 -0.77 1.64
N LEU A 192 16.87 -1.67 2.56
CA LEU A 192 17.07 -1.49 3.99
C LEU A 192 18.58 -1.43 4.35
N ALA A 193 19.40 -2.29 3.76
CA ALA A 193 20.84 -2.29 3.96
C ALA A 193 21.50 -0.98 3.46
N LYS A 194 21.09 -0.47 2.29
CA LYS A 194 21.58 0.82 1.75
C LYS A 194 21.28 1.97 2.69
N GLN A 195 20.08 1.98 3.29
CA GLN A 195 19.68 3.03 4.23
C GLN A 195 20.46 2.97 5.55
N GLN A 196 20.78 1.78 6.05
CA GLN A 196 21.65 1.63 7.21
C GLN A 196 23.07 2.16 6.93
N CYS A 197 23.66 1.84 5.78
CA CYS A 197 24.99 2.35 5.41
C CYS A 197 25.03 3.89 5.34
N LEU A 198 24.02 4.53 4.75
CA LEU A 198 23.94 5.99 4.66
C LEU A 198 23.85 6.67 6.03
N GLN A 199 23.26 6.01 7.03
CA GLN A 199 23.17 6.52 8.40
C GLN A 199 24.48 6.39 9.19
N VAL A 200 25.32 5.41 8.87
CA VAL A 200 26.64 5.23 9.53
C VAL A 200 27.68 6.21 9.01
N THR A 201 27.54 6.69 7.77
CA THR A 201 28.50 7.59 7.12
C THR A 201 28.20 9.09 7.28
N ALA A 202 27.11 9.48 7.95
CA ALA A 202 26.62 10.87 8.08
C ALA A 202 26.74 11.42 9.50
#